data_AF-A0A9W9F649-F1
#
_entry.id   AF-A0A9W9F649-F1
#
_cell.length_a   1.000
_cell.length_b   1.000
_cell.length_c   1.000
_cell.angle_alpha   90.00
_cell.angle_beta   90.00
_cell.angle_gamma   90.00
#
_symmetry.space_group_name_H-M   'P 1'
#
loop_
_entity.id
_entity.type
_entity.pdbx_description
1 polymer ?
#
loop_
_entity_poly.entity_id
_entity_poly.type
_entity_poly.pdbx_seq_one_letter_code
_entity_poly.pdbx_strand_id
1 'polypeptide(L)'
;MPSVSTLSQFTFSNWGPLTTTYTPPASCTTATNNVVLGITSYPGIEFMGVSCDTPDYGDCIPTGSSKSKSQASGYLDPRSLYQAGYFSPGIYCPSGWNTVGIASRDGNASVTSGGVFSPSTSVPTHVTRGERINNPANVLMQILDPSETAILCCPESMTGNTNLGCWSTLPDYPISTGCGCELDTDDFATVTETVWVDGKTAVWDDVLSLTATTPISHSLVETFASTDVSKIGLDAMNVVPMVTLVHKMSDIAGTGKDTIIHGTVGATSTATANSNGTGATSNAAVRMRSSRGVWDGLSGVLGVTVGGIILGAAIIFS
;
A
#
# COMPACT_ATOMS: atom_id res chain seq x y z
N MET A 1 12.50 -10.39 8.02
CA MET A 1 12.98 -9.06 7.72
C MET A 1 13.78 -8.61 8.90
N PRO A 2 14.98 -8.05 8.68
CA PRO A 2 15.80 -7.41 9.71
C PRO A 2 15.04 -6.32 10.49
N SER A 3 15.68 -5.62 11.44
CA SER A 3 15.03 -4.47 12.10
C SER A 3 14.95 -3.23 11.21
N VAL A 4 15.84 -3.13 10.22
CA VAL A 4 15.89 -2.08 9.21
C VAL A 4 16.34 -2.71 7.89
N SER A 5 15.63 -2.41 6.80
CA SER A 5 15.97 -2.84 5.44
C SER A 5 15.99 -1.64 4.51
N THR A 6 17.04 -1.51 3.70
CA THR A 6 17.16 -0.40 2.74
C THR A 6 17.37 -0.93 1.32
N LEU A 7 16.58 -0.44 0.36
CA LEU A 7 16.70 -0.73 -1.07
C LEU A 7 16.09 0.42 -1.87
N SER A 8 16.64 0.76 -3.02
CA SER A 8 16.13 1.86 -3.87
C SER A 8 15.92 3.18 -3.09
N GLN A 9 16.83 3.48 -2.15
CA GLN A 9 16.77 4.57 -1.15
C GLN A 9 15.65 4.47 -0.10
N PHE A 10 14.64 3.61 -0.31
CA PHE A 10 13.64 3.36 0.70
C PHE A 10 14.23 2.61 1.89
N THR A 11 13.97 3.12 3.09
CA THR A 11 14.33 2.51 4.36
C THR A 11 13.06 2.08 5.09
N PHE A 12 12.90 0.78 5.23
CA PHE A 12 11.82 0.15 5.97
C PHE A 12 12.29 -0.18 7.38
N SER A 13 11.57 0.31 8.40
CA SER A 13 11.91 0.09 9.81
C SER A 13 10.87 -0.73 10.53
N ASN A 14 11.30 -1.75 11.29
CA ASN A 14 10.40 -2.55 12.11
C ASN A 14 9.91 -1.72 13.31
N TRP A 15 8.60 -1.55 13.38
CA TRP A 15 7.86 -0.85 14.43
C TRP A 15 7.50 -1.75 15.62
N GLY A 16 7.89 -3.02 15.56
CA GLY A 16 7.66 -4.02 16.59
C GLY A 16 6.51 -4.96 16.23
N PRO A 17 6.12 -5.85 17.16
CA PRO A 17 5.06 -6.81 16.92
C PRO A 17 3.68 -6.12 16.88
N LEU A 18 2.84 -6.58 15.97
CA LEU A 18 1.40 -6.31 15.96
C LEU A 18 0.64 -7.63 15.80
N THR A 19 0.69 -8.42 16.87
CA THR A 19 0.16 -9.79 16.92
C THR A 19 -1.29 -9.86 17.39
N THR A 20 -1.88 -8.73 17.79
CA THR A 20 -3.29 -8.59 18.18
C THR A 20 -3.96 -7.55 17.30
N THR A 21 -5.28 -7.65 17.13
CA THR A 21 -6.04 -6.63 16.39
C THR A 21 -5.94 -5.28 17.10
N TYR A 22 -5.39 -4.29 16.41
CA TYR A 22 -5.48 -2.90 16.82
C TYR A 22 -6.89 -2.37 16.59
N THR A 23 -7.47 -1.67 17.57
CA THR A 23 -8.78 -1.02 17.40
C THR A 23 -8.58 0.49 17.46
N PRO A 24 -8.62 1.19 16.32
CA PRO A 24 -8.59 2.65 16.31
C PRO A 24 -9.76 3.23 17.12
N PRO A 25 -9.58 4.37 17.81
CA PRO A 25 -10.68 5.09 18.44
C PRO A 25 -11.77 5.47 17.43
N ALA A 26 -13.02 5.55 17.89
CA ALA A 26 -14.16 5.90 17.02
C ALA A 26 -13.99 7.26 16.30
N SER A 27 -13.27 8.20 16.91
CA SER A 27 -12.94 9.52 16.32
C SER A 27 -12.16 9.42 15.01
N CYS A 28 -11.49 8.30 14.74
CA CYS A 28 -10.70 8.08 13.52
C CYS A 28 -11.54 7.82 12.28
N THR A 29 -12.83 7.46 12.45
CA THR A 29 -13.75 7.21 11.32
C THR A 29 -14.19 8.49 10.61
N THR A 30 -14.16 9.63 11.30
CA THR A 30 -14.56 10.95 10.78
C THR A 30 -13.40 11.92 10.68
N ALA A 31 -12.16 11.44 10.86
CA ALA A 31 -10.98 12.27 10.85
C ALA A 31 -10.73 12.81 9.43
N THR A 32 -11.02 14.10 9.23
CA THR A 32 -10.74 14.86 7.99
C THR A 32 -9.58 15.83 8.19
N ASN A 33 -8.68 15.55 9.12
CA ASN A 33 -7.49 16.37 9.37
C ASN A 33 -6.33 16.05 8.43
N ASN A 34 -6.45 15.02 7.59
CA ASN A 34 -5.41 14.56 6.67
C ASN A 34 -5.82 14.81 5.21
N VAL A 35 -6.28 16.02 4.91
CA VAL A 35 -6.71 16.38 3.56
C VAL A 35 -5.52 16.82 2.73
N VAL A 36 -5.43 16.28 1.54
CA VAL A 36 -4.46 16.64 0.51
C VAL A 36 -5.18 16.91 -0.79
N LEU A 37 -4.54 17.67 -1.67
CA LEU A 37 -4.91 17.83 -3.06
C LEU A 37 -4.20 16.76 -3.88
N GLY A 38 -4.93 16.10 -4.78
CA GLY A 38 -4.39 15.18 -5.78
C GLY A 38 -4.79 15.59 -7.18
N ILE A 39 -4.10 15.03 -8.17
CA ILE A 39 -4.43 15.24 -9.58
C ILE A 39 -5.37 14.11 -10.02
N THR A 40 -6.51 14.48 -10.60
CA THR A 40 -7.57 13.56 -11.07
C THR A 40 -7.08 12.47 -12.02
N SER A 41 -6.10 12.76 -12.87
CA SER A 41 -5.49 11.78 -13.78
C SER A 41 -4.57 10.77 -13.08
N TYR A 42 -4.21 11.02 -11.82
CA TYR A 42 -3.35 10.19 -10.98
C TYR A 42 -4.01 9.92 -9.62
N PRO A 43 -5.14 9.20 -9.59
CA PRO A 43 -5.93 9.02 -8.39
C PRO A 43 -5.12 8.39 -7.24
N GLY A 44 -5.21 8.98 -6.06
CA GLY A 44 -4.49 8.54 -4.87
C GLY A 44 -3.03 8.97 -4.80
N ILE A 45 -2.52 9.74 -5.77
CA ILE A 45 -1.21 10.38 -5.67
C ILE A 45 -1.39 11.79 -5.11
N GLU A 46 -0.72 12.04 -4.00
CA GLU A 46 -0.71 13.35 -3.35
C GLU A 46 0.09 14.35 -4.19
N PHE A 47 -0.47 15.53 -4.41
CA PHE A 47 0.18 16.63 -5.10
C PHE A 47 0.64 17.71 -4.10
N MET A 48 -0.27 18.15 -3.24
CA MET A 48 0.00 19.15 -2.18
C MET A 48 -0.86 18.85 -0.95
N GLY A 49 -0.39 19.22 0.24
CA GLY A 49 -1.26 19.32 1.41
C GLY A 49 -2.24 20.50 1.25
N VAL A 50 -3.35 20.50 1.99
CA VAL A 50 -4.20 21.71 2.09
C VAL A 50 -3.69 22.69 3.16
N SER A 51 -2.71 22.25 3.96
CA SER A 51 -2.00 23.02 4.98
C SER A 51 -0.52 22.63 4.98
N CYS A 52 0.34 23.48 5.53
CA CYS A 52 1.77 23.19 5.68
C CYS A 52 2.09 22.38 6.94
N ASP A 53 1.06 22.01 7.71
CA ASP A 53 1.24 21.24 8.92
C ASP A 53 1.56 19.79 8.56
N THR A 54 2.42 19.16 9.35
CA THR A 54 2.68 17.73 9.20
C THR A 54 1.43 16.97 9.63
N PRO A 55 0.89 16.05 8.80
CA PRO A 55 -0.26 15.24 9.17
C PRO A 55 0.02 14.47 10.46
N ASP A 56 -0.86 14.64 11.46
CA ASP A 56 -0.82 13.86 12.68
C ASP A 56 -1.96 12.84 12.68
N TYR A 57 -1.57 11.58 12.58
CA TYR A 57 -2.48 10.45 12.60
C TYR A 57 -2.81 9.98 14.02
N GLY A 58 -2.15 10.51 15.06
CA GLY A 58 -2.37 10.19 16.47
C GLY A 58 -2.51 8.69 16.72
N ASP A 59 -3.59 8.34 17.43
CA ASP A 59 -4.02 6.96 17.73
C ASP A 59 -4.88 6.35 16.62
N CYS A 60 -4.99 6.95 15.44
CA CYS A 60 -5.74 6.37 14.31
C CYS A 60 -4.99 5.29 13.55
N ILE A 61 -3.67 5.22 13.76
CA ILE A 61 -2.82 4.14 13.27
C ILE A 61 -2.04 3.54 14.44
N PRO A 62 -1.78 2.22 14.43
CA PRO A 62 -0.95 1.60 15.44
C PRO A 62 0.42 2.29 15.48
N THR A 63 0.92 2.52 16.69
CA THR A 63 2.24 3.12 16.90
C THR A 63 3.20 2.10 17.45
N GLY A 64 4.30 1.88 16.74
CA GLY A 64 5.39 1.05 17.22
C GLY A 64 6.27 1.73 18.27
N SER A 65 7.03 0.93 19.01
CA SER A 65 8.03 1.42 19.97
C SER A 65 9.17 2.23 19.31
N SER A 66 9.35 2.10 17.99
CA SER A 66 10.35 2.82 17.19
C SER A 66 9.77 3.93 16.29
N LYS A 67 8.43 4.13 16.27
CA LYS A 67 7.74 5.17 15.47
C LYS A 67 8.29 6.58 15.76
N SER A 68 8.79 6.80 16.98
CA SER A 68 9.32 8.09 17.43
C SER A 68 10.65 8.50 16.83
N LYS A 69 11.38 7.65 16.08
CA LYS A 69 12.68 8.04 15.50
C LYS A 69 12.65 8.37 14.01
N SER A 70 11.84 7.67 13.22
CA SER A 70 11.74 7.90 11.76
C SER A 70 10.78 9.02 11.37
N GLN A 71 9.78 9.33 12.21
CA GLN A 71 8.88 10.48 12.00
C GLN A 71 9.31 11.75 12.76
N ALA A 72 10.21 11.64 13.74
CA ALA A 72 10.66 12.80 14.52
C ALA A 72 11.62 13.73 13.78
N SER A 73 12.18 13.33 12.63
CA SER A 73 12.96 14.23 11.78
C SER A 73 12.10 15.27 11.05
N GLY A 74 10.77 15.15 11.13
CA GLY A 74 9.81 16.10 10.58
C GLY A 74 9.71 16.02 9.05
N TYR A 75 8.62 16.58 8.50
CA TYR A 75 8.40 16.72 7.05
C TYR A 75 9.51 17.53 6.34
N LEU A 76 10.39 18.19 7.11
CA LEU A 76 11.51 18.96 6.62
C LEU A 76 12.77 18.14 6.38
N ASP A 77 12.92 16.92 6.90
CA ASP A 77 14.04 16.06 6.49
C ASP A 77 13.69 15.41 5.14
N PRO A 78 14.37 15.76 4.03
CA PRO A 78 14.02 15.22 2.72
C PRO A 78 14.12 13.68 2.68
N ARG A 79 14.91 13.07 3.57
CA ARG A 79 15.02 11.61 3.67
C ARG A 79 13.76 10.96 4.23
N SER A 80 12.86 11.70 4.87
CA SER A 80 11.59 11.14 5.37
C SER A 80 10.70 10.66 4.23
N LEU A 81 10.86 11.21 3.01
CA LEU A 81 10.12 10.80 1.81
C LEU A 81 10.32 9.33 1.43
N TYR A 82 11.45 8.75 1.85
CA TYR A 82 11.84 7.38 1.55
C TYR A 82 11.81 6.49 2.80
N GLN A 83 11.13 6.90 3.88
CA GLN A 83 11.03 6.10 5.10
C GLN A 83 9.64 5.49 5.26
N ALA A 84 9.58 4.19 5.54
CA ALA A 84 8.34 3.48 5.79
C ALA A 84 8.46 2.57 7.03
N GLY A 85 7.35 2.43 7.75
CA GLY A 85 7.23 1.52 8.89
C GLY A 85 6.59 0.20 8.50
N TYR A 86 6.95 -0.87 9.20
CA TYR A 86 6.19 -2.13 9.18
C TYR A 86 6.19 -2.79 10.56
N PHE A 87 5.17 -3.59 10.82
CA PHE A 87 5.08 -4.39 12.04
C PHE A 87 5.49 -5.82 11.77
N SER A 88 6.44 -6.34 12.55
CA SER A 88 6.86 -7.74 12.45
C SER A 88 7.19 -8.35 13.82
N PRO A 89 6.57 -9.49 14.18
CA PRO A 89 5.48 -10.15 13.45
C PRO A 89 4.18 -9.32 13.46
N GLY A 90 3.56 -9.15 12.30
CA GLY A 90 2.26 -8.48 12.13
C GLY A 90 1.21 -9.46 11.58
N ILE A 91 0.12 -9.68 12.30
CA ILE A 91 -0.80 -10.82 12.02
C ILE A 91 -2.24 -10.37 11.69
N TYR A 92 -2.69 -9.23 12.21
CA TYR A 92 -4.06 -8.79 12.03
C TYR A 92 -4.10 -7.36 11.51
N CYS A 93 -4.85 -7.15 10.42
CA CYS A 93 -5.23 -5.79 10.07
C CYS A 93 -6.02 -5.17 11.24
N PRO A 94 -5.91 -3.84 11.44
CA PRO A 94 -6.73 -3.15 12.42
C PRO A 94 -8.23 -3.42 12.24
N SER A 95 -9.00 -3.24 13.30
CA SER A 95 -10.46 -3.36 13.25
C SER A 95 -11.05 -2.29 12.33
N GLY A 96 -11.96 -2.68 11.42
CA GLY A 96 -12.53 -1.80 10.40
C GLY A 96 -11.60 -1.52 9.21
N TRP A 97 -10.54 -2.33 9.05
CA TRP A 97 -9.59 -2.24 7.95
C TRP A 97 -9.54 -3.55 7.18
N ASN A 98 -9.39 -3.45 5.85
CA ASN A 98 -9.26 -4.56 4.91
C ASN A 98 -7.83 -4.72 4.42
N THR A 99 -7.46 -5.96 4.07
CA THR A 99 -6.26 -6.24 3.28
C THR A 99 -6.43 -5.71 1.85
N VAL A 100 -5.58 -4.78 1.44
CA VAL A 100 -5.56 -4.20 0.09
C VAL A 100 -4.37 -4.69 -0.74
N GLY A 101 -3.37 -5.30 -0.10
CA GLY A 101 -2.21 -5.87 -0.78
C GLY A 101 -1.65 -7.05 -0.03
N ILE A 102 -1.23 -8.07 -0.77
CA ILE A 102 -0.47 -9.21 -0.25
C ILE A 102 0.69 -9.55 -1.17
N ALA A 103 1.86 -9.81 -0.57
CA ALA A 103 3.03 -10.33 -1.26
C ALA A 103 3.68 -11.41 -0.39
N SER A 104 4.05 -12.55 -0.97
CA SER A 104 4.66 -13.67 -0.26
C SER A 104 5.86 -14.19 -1.05
N ARG A 105 6.98 -14.41 -0.36
CA ARG A 105 8.16 -15.07 -0.92
C ARG A 105 8.23 -16.50 -0.39
N ASP A 106 8.18 -17.49 -1.28
CA ASP A 106 8.26 -18.90 -0.89
C ASP A 106 9.68 -19.44 -1.01
N GLY A 107 10.42 -19.46 0.11
CA GLY A 107 11.84 -19.81 0.09
C GLY A 107 12.62 -18.89 -0.86
N ASN A 108 13.34 -19.49 -1.80
CA ASN A 108 14.10 -18.75 -2.84
C ASN A 108 13.31 -18.57 -4.15
N ALA A 109 12.01 -18.88 -4.16
CA ALA A 109 11.16 -18.69 -5.33
C ALA A 109 10.82 -17.22 -5.58
N SER A 110 10.27 -16.94 -6.76
CA SER A 110 9.69 -15.63 -7.09
C SER A 110 8.58 -15.24 -6.11
N VAL A 111 8.46 -13.94 -5.84
CA VAL A 111 7.37 -13.39 -5.01
C VAL A 111 6.03 -13.62 -5.72
N THR A 112 5.04 -14.11 -4.99
CA THR A 112 3.64 -14.13 -5.42
C THR A 112 2.90 -12.97 -4.79
N SER A 113 2.14 -12.22 -5.57
CA SER A 113 1.58 -10.93 -5.14
C SER A 113 0.16 -10.71 -5.67
N GLY A 114 -0.58 -9.83 -5.00
CA GLY A 114 -1.92 -9.40 -5.38
C GLY A 114 -2.32 -8.06 -4.74
N GLY A 115 -3.37 -7.44 -5.28
CA GLY A 115 -3.85 -6.13 -4.82
C GLY A 115 -2.87 -5.01 -5.16
N VAL A 116 -2.56 -4.14 -4.19
CA VAL A 116 -1.61 -3.03 -4.34
C VAL A 116 -0.23 -3.46 -4.87
N PHE A 117 0.21 -4.68 -4.56
CA PHE A 117 1.48 -5.21 -5.06
C PHE A 117 1.44 -5.70 -6.52
N SER A 118 0.25 -5.86 -7.10
CA SER A 118 0.05 -6.26 -8.50
C SER A 118 -1.19 -5.56 -9.05
N PRO A 119 -1.11 -4.24 -9.24
CA PRO A 119 -2.26 -3.44 -9.66
C PRO A 119 -2.71 -3.83 -11.07
N SER A 120 -4.03 -3.78 -11.31
CA SER A 120 -4.64 -4.12 -12.60
C SER A 120 -4.38 -3.08 -13.68
N THR A 121 -4.03 -1.86 -13.29
CA THR A 121 -3.61 -0.77 -14.17
C THR A 121 -2.13 -0.52 -14.01
N SER A 122 -1.45 -0.17 -15.11
CA SER A 122 -0.05 0.23 -15.05
C SER A 122 0.07 1.47 -14.15
N VAL A 123 0.78 1.32 -13.04
CA VAL A 123 1.13 2.46 -12.20
C VAL A 123 2.09 3.34 -12.97
N PRO A 124 1.88 4.67 -13.02
CA PRO A 124 2.88 5.57 -13.54
C PRO A 124 4.19 5.33 -12.78
N THR A 125 5.16 4.73 -13.46
CA THR A 125 6.52 4.65 -12.93
C THR A 125 7.24 5.96 -13.10
N HIS A 126 6.70 6.88 -13.91
CA HIS A 126 7.29 8.16 -14.22
C HIS A 126 6.69 9.28 -13.36
N VAL A 127 7.54 10.15 -12.81
CA VAL A 127 7.11 11.43 -12.23
C VAL A 127 6.80 12.46 -13.31
N THR A 128 6.25 13.61 -12.93
CA THR A 128 5.89 14.72 -13.84
C THR A 128 7.03 15.17 -14.76
N ARG A 129 8.29 14.98 -14.35
CA ARG A 129 9.49 15.33 -15.11
C ARG A 129 10.00 14.21 -16.06
N GLY A 130 9.39 13.03 -16.00
CA GLY A 130 9.64 11.91 -16.92
C GLY A 130 10.64 10.87 -16.41
N GLU A 131 11.28 11.06 -15.26
CA GLU A 131 12.13 10.07 -14.61
C GLU A 131 11.32 8.98 -13.90
N ARG A 132 11.92 7.81 -13.71
CA ARG A 132 11.28 6.69 -13.03
C ARG A 132 11.45 6.74 -11.51
N ILE A 133 10.46 6.25 -10.78
CA ILE A 133 10.55 5.91 -9.36
C ILE A 133 10.21 4.43 -9.19
N ASN A 134 11.05 3.72 -8.45
CA ASN A 134 10.70 2.40 -7.94
C ASN A 134 9.77 2.57 -6.74
N ASN A 135 8.45 2.40 -6.95
CA ASN A 135 7.45 2.67 -5.92
C ASN A 135 7.68 1.79 -4.67
N PRO A 136 7.35 2.29 -3.46
CA PRO A 136 7.68 1.60 -2.21
C PRO A 136 6.97 0.26 -2.05
N ALA A 137 5.79 0.04 -2.63
CA ALA A 137 5.16 -1.28 -2.64
C ALA A 137 6.02 -2.31 -3.39
N ASN A 138 6.58 -1.94 -4.54
CA ASN A 138 7.48 -2.81 -5.29
C ASN A 138 8.80 -3.04 -4.56
N VAL A 139 9.37 -2.01 -3.92
CA VAL A 139 10.58 -2.15 -3.10
C VAL A 139 10.33 -3.10 -1.93
N LEU A 140 9.18 -2.98 -1.25
CA LEU A 140 8.81 -3.85 -0.13
C LEU A 140 8.77 -5.32 -0.55
N MET A 141 8.26 -5.65 -1.75
CA MET A 141 8.30 -7.03 -2.25
C MET A 141 9.73 -7.56 -2.45
N GLN A 142 10.64 -6.70 -2.89
CA GLN A 142 12.02 -7.06 -3.19
C GLN A 142 12.82 -7.37 -1.93
N ILE A 143 12.52 -6.68 -0.82
CA ILE A 143 13.23 -6.86 0.47
C ILE A 143 12.68 -7.98 1.34
N LEU A 144 11.60 -8.67 0.95
CA LEU A 144 11.09 -9.81 1.70
C LEU A 144 12.15 -10.90 1.83
N ASP A 145 12.40 -11.38 3.04
CA ASP A 145 13.25 -12.56 3.22
C ASP A 145 12.51 -13.82 2.73
N PRO A 146 13.23 -14.93 2.50
CA PRO A 146 12.61 -16.23 2.28
C PRO A 146 11.55 -16.57 3.34
N SER A 147 10.39 -17.06 2.87
CA SER A 147 9.24 -17.48 3.68
C SER A 147 8.48 -16.36 4.39
N GLU A 148 8.67 -15.10 3.96
CA GLU A 148 7.93 -13.96 4.49
C GLU A 148 6.73 -13.59 3.65
N THR A 149 5.74 -13.02 4.34
CA THR A 149 4.54 -12.44 3.74
C THR A 149 4.41 -11.00 4.22
N ALA A 150 4.28 -10.07 3.28
CA ALA A 150 3.86 -8.70 3.53
C ALA A 150 2.38 -8.53 3.22
N ILE A 151 1.71 -7.76 4.07
CA ILE A 151 0.30 -7.43 3.99
C ILE A 151 0.16 -5.93 4.17
N LEU A 152 -0.68 -5.32 3.34
CA LEU A 152 -1.03 -3.92 3.40
C LEU A 152 -2.49 -3.79 3.78
N CYS A 153 -2.77 -3.03 4.83
CA CYS A 153 -4.13 -2.81 5.32
C CYS A 153 -4.55 -1.34 5.12
N CYS A 154 -5.80 -1.12 4.72
CA CYS A 154 -6.46 0.19 4.66
C CYS A 154 -7.81 0.16 5.38
N PRO A 155 -8.32 1.30 5.87
CA PRO A 155 -9.72 1.40 6.30
C PRO A 155 -10.66 0.87 5.22
N GLU A 156 -11.76 0.22 5.62
CA GLU A 156 -12.73 -0.38 4.67
C GLU A 156 -13.32 0.64 3.67
N SER A 157 -13.36 1.92 4.03
CA SER A 157 -13.86 3.01 3.20
C SER A 157 -12.81 3.62 2.26
N MET A 158 -11.58 3.14 2.26
CA MET A 158 -10.46 3.73 1.53
C MET A 158 -9.82 2.76 0.54
N THR A 159 -9.21 3.31 -0.50
CA THR A 159 -8.46 2.58 -1.52
C THR A 159 -6.97 2.66 -1.23
N GLY A 160 -6.25 1.55 -1.40
CA GLY A 160 -4.80 1.55 -1.29
C GLY A 160 -4.10 1.94 -2.59
N ASN A 161 -2.95 2.62 -2.49
CA ASN A 161 -2.07 2.94 -3.61
C ASN A 161 -0.67 2.30 -3.46
N THR A 162 0.15 2.36 -4.51
CA THR A 162 1.51 1.81 -4.52
C THR A 162 2.55 2.64 -3.75
N ASN A 163 2.17 3.83 -3.27
CA ASN A 163 2.99 4.68 -2.40
C ASN A 163 2.79 4.36 -0.90
N LEU A 164 2.17 3.22 -0.59
CA LEU A 164 1.88 2.76 0.78
C LEU A 164 0.93 3.69 1.55
N GLY A 165 0.04 4.39 0.83
CA GLY A 165 -1.03 5.22 1.39
C GLY A 165 -2.43 4.69 1.06
N CYS A 166 -3.35 4.92 1.99
CA CYS A 166 -4.79 4.72 1.79
C CYS A 166 -5.44 6.07 1.53
N TRP A 167 -6.40 6.12 0.62
CA TRP A 167 -7.05 7.37 0.25
C TRP A 167 -8.54 7.21 -0.06
N SER A 168 -9.28 8.31 0.06
CA SER A 168 -10.68 8.46 -0.38
C SER A 168 -10.92 9.87 -0.88
N THR A 169 -11.76 10.06 -1.89
CA THR A 169 -12.11 11.40 -2.40
C THR A 169 -12.99 12.18 -1.42
N LEU A 170 -12.86 13.50 -1.44
CA LEU A 170 -13.68 14.46 -0.70
C LEU A 170 -14.30 15.46 -1.70
N PRO A 171 -15.36 15.07 -2.43
CA PRO A 171 -15.88 15.85 -3.56
C PRO A 171 -16.41 17.24 -3.15
N ASP A 172 -16.88 17.39 -1.91
CA ASP A 172 -17.46 18.64 -1.40
C ASP A 172 -16.42 19.55 -0.72
N TYR A 173 -15.13 19.17 -0.70
CA TYR A 173 -14.10 19.98 -0.07
C TYR A 173 -13.75 21.21 -0.93
N PRO A 174 -13.82 22.44 -0.38
CA PRO A 174 -13.51 23.64 -1.14
C PRO A 174 -12.00 23.79 -1.35
N ILE A 175 -11.54 23.61 -2.59
CA ILE A 175 -10.14 23.85 -2.97
C ILE A 175 -9.94 25.33 -3.21
N SER A 176 -9.04 25.95 -2.44
CA SER A 176 -8.65 27.36 -2.60
C SER A 176 -7.17 27.58 -2.36
N THR A 177 -6.54 26.75 -1.53
CA THR A 177 -5.11 26.81 -1.24
C THR A 177 -4.49 25.42 -1.22
N GLY A 178 -3.24 25.32 -1.66
CA GLY A 178 -2.37 24.16 -1.47
C GLY A 178 -1.10 24.58 -0.75
N CYS A 179 -0.52 23.66 -0.01
CA CYS A 179 0.80 23.80 0.56
C CYS A 179 1.68 22.59 0.26
N GLY A 180 2.93 22.83 -0.10
CA GLY A 180 3.93 21.80 -0.28
C GLY A 180 5.26 22.22 0.34
N CYS A 181 6.15 21.26 0.50
CA CYS A 181 7.57 21.54 0.66
C CYS A 181 8.23 21.44 -0.71
N GLU A 182 9.05 22.44 -1.06
CA GLU A 182 9.75 22.45 -2.33
C GLU A 182 11.14 21.83 -2.14
N LEU A 183 11.42 20.80 -2.93
CA LEU A 183 12.76 20.30 -3.17
C LEU A 183 13.20 20.80 -4.53
N ASP A 184 14.40 21.38 -4.59
CA ASP A 184 14.91 21.92 -5.83
C ASP A 184 15.24 20.81 -6.82
N THR A 185 15.28 21.14 -8.11
CA THR A 185 15.68 20.13 -9.11
C THR A 185 17.10 19.60 -8.86
N ASP A 186 17.96 20.43 -8.27
CA ASP A 186 19.34 20.09 -7.90
C ASP A 186 19.41 19.18 -6.65
N ASP A 187 18.30 19.02 -5.90
CA ASP A 187 18.17 18.06 -4.81
C ASP A 187 17.94 16.63 -5.30
N PHE A 188 17.80 16.44 -6.61
CA PHE A 188 17.66 15.14 -7.25
C PHE A 188 18.74 14.90 -8.30
N ALA A 189 19.13 13.64 -8.42
CA ALA A 189 19.92 13.11 -9.51
C ALA A 189 19.17 12.00 -10.24
N THR A 190 19.54 11.76 -11.49
CA THR A 190 19.11 10.59 -12.24
C THR A 190 20.21 9.53 -12.16
N VAL A 191 19.84 8.32 -11.75
CA VAL A 191 20.77 7.21 -11.58
C VAL A 191 20.34 5.98 -12.37
N THR A 192 21.30 5.14 -12.70
CA THR A 192 21.03 3.80 -13.22
C THR A 192 20.80 2.84 -12.07
N GLU A 193 19.65 2.17 -12.05
CA GLU A 193 19.27 1.21 -11.02
C GLU A 193 18.86 -0.14 -11.63
N THR A 194 19.22 -1.23 -10.95
CA THR A 194 18.68 -2.55 -11.24
C THR A 194 17.46 -2.77 -10.35
N VAL A 195 16.28 -2.84 -10.96
CA VAL A 195 15.02 -3.02 -10.26
C VAL A 195 14.40 -4.38 -10.62
N TRP A 196 13.60 -4.92 -9.72
CA TRP A 196 12.74 -6.06 -10.03
C TRP A 196 11.30 -5.59 -10.14
N VAL A 197 10.63 -5.89 -11.26
CA VAL A 197 9.23 -5.53 -11.53
C VAL A 197 8.56 -6.71 -12.21
N ASP A 198 7.39 -7.13 -11.72
CA ASP A 198 6.57 -8.20 -12.30
C ASP A 198 7.34 -9.50 -12.59
N GLY A 199 8.17 -9.95 -11.63
CA GLY A 199 8.93 -11.20 -11.81
C GLY A 199 10.22 -11.06 -12.63
N LYS A 200 10.52 -9.88 -13.16
CA LYS A 200 11.64 -9.65 -14.07
C LYS A 200 12.60 -8.61 -13.50
N THR A 201 13.89 -8.91 -13.60
CA THR A 201 14.94 -7.91 -13.38
C THR A 201 15.01 -7.00 -14.61
N ALA A 202 14.97 -5.70 -14.37
CA ALA A 202 15.17 -4.66 -15.37
C ALA A 202 16.28 -3.71 -14.90
N VAL A 203 16.96 -3.09 -15.87
CA VAL A 203 17.87 -1.96 -15.61
C VAL A 203 17.18 -0.72 -16.13
N TRP A 204 16.96 0.25 -15.24
CA TRP A 204 16.45 1.57 -15.58
C TRP A 204 17.61 2.55 -15.50
N ASP A 205 17.81 3.34 -16.55
CA ASP A 205 18.88 4.34 -16.66
C ASP A 205 18.42 5.75 -16.26
N ASP A 206 17.16 5.88 -15.87
CA ASP A 206 16.43 7.13 -15.65
C ASP A 206 15.76 7.20 -14.27
N VAL A 207 16.31 6.57 -13.22
CA VAL A 207 15.67 6.55 -11.90
C VAL A 207 15.96 7.83 -11.11
N LEU A 208 14.91 8.50 -10.64
CA LEU A 208 15.00 9.67 -9.79
C LEU A 208 15.52 9.28 -8.39
N SER A 209 16.60 9.91 -7.98
CA SER A 209 17.26 9.69 -6.69
C SER A 209 17.43 11.00 -5.94
N LEU A 210 17.07 10.98 -4.66
CA LEU A 210 17.23 12.13 -3.78
C LEU A 210 18.69 12.26 -3.35
N THR A 211 19.29 13.40 -3.66
CA THR A 211 20.65 13.77 -3.25
C THR A 211 20.68 14.80 -2.13
N ALA A 212 19.53 15.41 -1.80
CA ALA A 212 19.41 16.36 -0.70
C ALA A 212 19.96 15.80 0.62
N THR A 213 20.77 16.60 1.29
CA THR A 213 21.33 16.27 2.62
C THR A 213 20.98 17.28 3.70
N THR A 214 20.42 18.42 3.30
CA THR A 214 20.00 19.50 4.19
C THR A 214 18.47 19.46 4.36
N PRO A 215 17.95 19.82 5.55
CA PRO A 215 16.52 19.97 5.73
C PRO A 215 15.91 20.98 4.75
N ILE A 216 14.71 20.68 4.28
CA ILE A 216 13.86 21.57 3.51
C ILE A 216 13.62 22.83 4.34
N SER A 217 13.91 23.97 3.76
CA SER A 217 13.80 25.27 4.43
C SER A 217 12.67 26.15 3.87
N HIS A 218 12.00 25.69 2.80
CA HIS A 218 10.99 26.44 2.07
C HIS A 218 9.68 25.65 1.94
N SER A 219 8.61 26.23 2.49
CA SER A 219 7.24 25.82 2.19
C SER A 219 6.68 26.67 1.06
N LEU A 220 6.10 26.05 0.05
CA LEU A 220 5.34 26.69 -1.00
C LEU A 220 3.87 26.75 -0.58
N VAL A 221 3.27 27.93 -0.64
CA VAL A 221 1.82 28.10 -0.52
C VAL A 221 1.29 28.63 -1.84
N GLU A 222 0.35 27.91 -2.43
CA GLU A 222 -0.29 28.28 -3.68
C GLU A 222 -1.78 28.56 -3.46
N THR A 223 -2.30 29.57 -4.15
CA THR A 223 -3.73 29.90 -4.13
C THR A 223 -4.32 29.57 -5.50
N PHE A 224 -5.40 28.80 -5.52
CA PHE A 224 -6.05 28.35 -6.73
C PHE A 224 -7.35 29.13 -6.97
N ALA A 225 -7.48 29.73 -8.14
CA ALA A 225 -8.80 30.14 -8.63
C ALA A 225 -9.60 28.90 -9.06
N SER A 226 -10.93 28.98 -9.04
CA SER A 226 -11.80 27.87 -9.46
C SER A 226 -11.50 27.39 -10.89
N THR A 227 -11.11 28.31 -11.79
CA THR A 227 -10.70 27.97 -13.15
C THR A 227 -9.42 27.14 -13.20
N ASP A 228 -8.51 27.32 -12.25
CA ASP A 228 -7.23 26.61 -12.22
C ASP A 228 -7.41 25.21 -11.65
N VAL A 229 -8.25 25.07 -10.61
CA VAL A 229 -8.69 23.77 -10.09
C VAL A 229 -9.22 22.88 -11.22
N SER A 230 -10.12 23.41 -12.06
CA SER A 230 -10.67 22.64 -13.19
C SER A 230 -9.66 22.39 -14.32
N LYS A 231 -8.75 23.32 -14.60
CA LYS A 231 -7.73 23.16 -15.67
C LYS A 231 -6.65 22.15 -15.30
N ILE A 232 -6.18 22.20 -14.06
CA ILE A 232 -5.18 21.27 -13.52
C ILE A 232 -5.86 19.91 -13.25
N GLY A 233 -7.15 19.92 -12.94
CA GLY A 233 -7.91 18.73 -12.55
C GLY A 233 -7.55 18.31 -11.14
N LEU A 234 -7.68 19.23 -10.18
CA LEU A 234 -7.41 18.96 -8.77
C LEU A 234 -8.66 18.45 -8.05
N ASP A 235 -8.47 17.39 -7.26
CA ASP A 235 -9.46 16.85 -6.33
C ASP A 235 -8.89 16.85 -4.91
N ALA A 236 -9.76 17.01 -3.92
CA ALA A 236 -9.39 16.82 -2.53
C ALA A 236 -9.55 15.34 -2.13
N MET A 237 -8.63 14.85 -1.31
CA MET A 237 -8.62 13.48 -0.82
C MET A 237 -8.27 13.47 0.66
N ASN A 238 -8.87 12.54 1.40
CA ASN A 238 -8.39 12.18 2.74
C ASN A 238 -7.36 11.07 2.58
N VAL A 239 -6.22 11.17 3.26
CA VAL A 239 -5.15 10.17 3.21
C VAL A 239 -4.79 9.67 4.60
N VAL A 240 -4.46 8.39 4.70
CA VAL A 240 -3.86 7.78 5.90
C VAL A 240 -2.76 6.78 5.48
N PRO A 241 -1.69 6.61 6.27
CA PRO A 241 -0.68 5.61 5.97
C PRO A 241 -1.27 4.20 6.01
N MET A 242 -0.83 3.33 5.11
CA MET A 242 -1.14 1.90 5.24
C MET A 242 -0.52 1.33 6.50
N VAL A 243 -1.22 0.37 7.12
CA VAL A 243 -0.59 -0.50 8.10
C VAL A 243 0.08 -1.64 7.34
N THR A 244 1.42 -1.61 7.33
CA THR A 244 2.26 -2.65 6.73
C THR A 244 2.57 -3.72 7.77
N LEU A 245 2.17 -4.96 7.50
CA LEU A 245 2.43 -6.11 8.34
C LEU A 245 3.40 -7.05 7.62
N VAL A 246 4.38 -7.58 8.33
CA VAL A 246 5.28 -8.62 7.82
C VAL A 246 5.33 -9.77 8.81
N HIS A 247 5.14 -10.99 8.34
CA HIS A 247 5.22 -12.18 9.17
C HIS A 247 5.75 -13.39 8.40
N LYS A 248 6.20 -14.39 9.14
CA LYS A 248 6.46 -15.75 8.66
C LYS A 248 5.26 -16.65 8.98
N MET A 249 5.19 -17.80 8.32
CA MET A 249 4.13 -18.79 8.61
C MET A 249 4.21 -19.31 10.06
N SER A 250 5.42 -19.45 10.60
CA SER A 250 5.66 -19.85 11.99
C SER A 250 5.01 -18.92 13.01
N ASP A 251 4.85 -17.64 12.66
CA ASP A 251 4.32 -16.62 13.56
C ASP A 251 2.80 -16.76 13.74
N ILE A 252 2.11 -17.29 12.73
CA ILE A 252 0.68 -17.59 12.78
C ILE A 252 0.42 -18.81 13.66
N ALA A 253 1.22 -19.87 13.51
CA ALA A 253 1.08 -21.11 14.27
C ALA A 253 1.19 -20.88 15.80
N GLY A 254 1.99 -19.89 16.22
CA GLY A 254 2.13 -19.48 17.62
C GLY A 254 0.89 -18.80 18.23
N THR A 255 -0.11 -18.41 17.42
CA THR A 255 -1.32 -17.72 17.91
C THR A 255 -2.46 -18.67 18.31
N GLY A 256 -2.32 -19.98 18.06
CA GLY A 256 -3.37 -20.97 18.31
C GLY A 256 -4.60 -20.83 17.40
N LYS A 257 -4.57 -19.93 16.42
CA LYS A 257 -5.60 -19.75 15.39
C LYS A 257 -5.07 -20.26 14.05
N ASP A 258 -5.17 -21.57 13.86
CA ASP A 258 -4.71 -22.27 12.66
C ASP A 258 -5.73 -22.13 11.50
N THR A 259 -6.24 -20.92 11.27
CA THR A 259 -7.25 -20.67 10.25
C THR A 259 -6.58 -20.19 8.96
N ILE A 260 -6.30 -21.14 8.08
CA ILE A 260 -5.95 -20.87 6.68
C ILE A 260 -7.24 -20.37 5.99
N ILE A 261 -7.42 -19.05 5.90
CA ILE A 261 -8.47 -18.44 5.09
C ILE A 261 -7.89 -18.14 3.70
N HIS A 262 -8.45 -18.74 2.66
CA HIS A 262 -8.20 -18.34 1.28
C HIS A 262 -8.70 -16.90 1.09
N GLY A 263 -7.82 -15.92 1.24
CA GLY A 263 -8.12 -14.51 0.99
C GLY A 263 -8.31 -14.25 -0.49
N THR A 264 -9.55 -14.16 -0.94
CA THR A 264 -9.89 -13.54 -2.22
C THR A 264 -9.83 -12.03 -2.02
N VAL A 265 -8.98 -11.32 -2.78
CA VAL A 265 -8.99 -9.85 -2.82
C VAL A 265 -10.39 -9.42 -3.27
N GLY A 266 -11.13 -8.74 -2.40
CA GLY A 266 -12.53 -8.43 -2.63
C GLY A 266 -12.73 -7.52 -3.83
N ALA A 267 -13.24 -8.10 -4.92
CA ALA A 267 -14.00 -7.35 -5.92
C ALA A 267 -15.44 -7.23 -5.42
N THR A 268 -15.95 -6.01 -5.47
CA THR A 268 -17.30 -5.56 -5.09
C THR A 268 -18.38 -6.62 -5.31
N SER A 269 -19.05 -7.10 -4.26
CA SER A 269 -20.40 -7.66 -4.38
C SER A 269 -21.12 -7.79 -3.04
N THR A 270 -22.36 -7.31 -3.07
CA THR A 270 -23.40 -7.30 -2.06
C THR A 270 -23.65 -8.70 -1.47
N ALA A 271 -23.45 -8.88 -0.15
CA ALA A 271 -23.73 -10.14 0.51
C ALA A 271 -25.02 -10.06 1.34
N THR A 272 -26.06 -10.75 0.88
CA THR A 272 -27.21 -11.12 1.69
C THR A 272 -26.78 -12.23 2.64
N ALA A 273 -26.79 -11.94 3.95
CA ALA A 273 -26.38 -12.86 4.99
C ALA A 273 -27.40 -13.98 5.21
N ASN A 274 -26.92 -15.23 5.29
CA ASN A 274 -27.49 -16.18 6.24
C ASN A 274 -26.50 -17.32 6.56
N SER A 275 -26.08 -17.41 7.82
CA SER A 275 -26.21 -18.60 8.69
C SER A 275 -25.25 -18.56 9.88
N ASN A 276 -25.78 -19.05 11.00
CA ASN A 276 -25.19 -19.14 12.33
C ASN A 276 -23.78 -19.75 12.36
N GLY A 277 -22.84 -19.01 12.95
CA GLY A 277 -21.54 -19.51 13.40
C GLY A 277 -20.85 -18.43 14.25
N THR A 278 -20.47 -18.77 15.47
CA THR A 278 -19.82 -17.86 16.43
C THR A 278 -18.48 -17.34 15.91
N GLY A 279 -18.48 -16.09 15.45
CA GLY A 279 -17.42 -15.09 15.63
C GLY A 279 -15.99 -15.44 15.20
N ALA A 280 -15.76 -15.75 13.92
CA ALA A 280 -14.43 -15.60 13.31
C ALA A 280 -14.36 -14.20 12.65
N THR A 281 -13.52 -13.31 13.18
CA THR A 281 -13.30 -11.99 12.56
C THR A 281 -12.48 -12.16 11.28
N SER A 282 -13.01 -11.66 10.16
CA SER A 282 -12.48 -11.79 8.78
C SER A 282 -11.19 -10.98 8.50
N ASN A 283 -10.46 -10.52 9.53
CA ASN A 283 -9.34 -9.58 9.42
C ASN A 283 -7.94 -10.22 9.57
N ALA A 284 -7.85 -11.55 9.50
CA ALA A 284 -6.57 -12.25 9.57
C ALA A 284 -5.77 -12.03 8.28
N ALA A 285 -4.51 -11.59 8.42
CA ALA A 285 -3.52 -11.66 7.36
C ALA A 285 -3.20 -13.13 7.07
N VAL A 286 -3.63 -13.64 5.93
CA VAL A 286 -3.32 -15.03 5.54
C VAL A 286 -2.49 -15.04 4.27
N ARG A 287 -1.50 -15.93 4.23
CA ARG A 287 -0.63 -16.14 3.08
C ARG A 287 -1.41 -16.59 1.84
N MET A 288 -1.11 -16.01 0.68
CA MET A 288 -1.48 -16.62 -0.61
C MET A 288 -0.64 -17.87 -0.82
N ARG A 289 -1.28 -19.05 -0.85
CA ARG A 289 -0.62 -20.30 -1.26
C ARG A 289 -0.68 -20.38 -2.79
N SER A 290 0.47 -20.49 -3.44
CA SER A 290 0.51 -20.83 -4.86
C SER A 290 -0.05 -22.25 -5.03
N SER A 291 -0.93 -22.48 -6.00
CA SER A 291 -1.65 -23.75 -6.17
C SER A 291 -0.77 -24.87 -6.78
N ARG A 292 0.53 -24.92 -6.47
CA ARG A 292 1.44 -25.97 -6.97
C ARG A 292 2.32 -26.50 -5.84
N GLY A 293 1.77 -27.48 -5.13
CA GLY A 293 2.45 -28.26 -4.12
C GLY A 293 1.46 -29.17 -3.38
N VAL A 294 1.16 -30.32 -3.99
CA VAL A 294 0.51 -31.47 -3.35
C VAL A 294 1.44 -31.99 -2.23
N TRP A 295 0.86 -32.63 -1.19
CA TRP A 295 1.46 -33.24 0.03
C TRP A 295 1.62 -32.24 1.21
N ASP A 296 0.92 -32.29 2.36
CA ASP A 296 -0.05 -33.16 3.05
C ASP A 296 -1.05 -32.23 3.79
N GLY A 297 -2.33 -32.51 4.10
CA GLY A 297 -3.17 -33.70 4.17
C GLY A 297 -4.65 -33.28 4.35
N LEU A 298 -5.58 -34.18 4.02
CA LEU A 298 -7.02 -34.01 3.75
C LEU A 298 -7.91 -33.36 4.86
N SER A 299 -8.87 -32.51 4.45
CA SER A 299 -10.32 -32.88 4.42
C SER A 299 -11.25 -31.79 3.83
N GLY A 300 -12.08 -32.19 2.85
CA GLY A 300 -13.36 -31.66 2.30
C GLY A 300 -13.61 -30.14 2.19
N VAL A 301 -14.05 -29.57 1.06
CA VAL A 301 -15.20 -29.96 0.22
C VAL A 301 -15.03 -29.44 -1.22
N LEU A 302 -15.46 -30.26 -2.20
CA LEU A 302 -15.54 -30.04 -3.65
C LEU A 302 -16.36 -28.80 -4.05
N GLY A 303 -15.95 -28.05 -5.08
CA GLY A 303 -16.49 -28.14 -6.45
C GLY A 303 -17.42 -26.94 -6.73
N VAL A 304 -17.25 -26.16 -7.80
CA VAL A 304 -17.73 -26.49 -9.15
C VAL A 304 -16.77 -25.94 -10.21
N THR A 305 -16.26 -26.85 -11.04
CA THR A 305 -15.75 -26.58 -12.39
C THR A 305 -16.92 -26.43 -13.36
N VAL A 306 -16.91 -25.39 -14.21
CA VAL A 306 -17.57 -25.47 -15.52
C VAL A 306 -16.55 -25.08 -16.57
N GLY A 307 -16.08 -26.10 -17.29
CA GLY A 307 -15.47 -25.96 -18.60
C GLY A 307 -16.32 -26.72 -19.61
N GLY A 308 -16.50 -26.11 -20.78
CA GLY A 308 -16.87 -26.78 -22.03
C GLY A 308 -18.22 -26.36 -22.61
N ILE A 309 -18.19 -25.73 -23.79
CA ILE A 309 -18.57 -26.36 -25.07
C ILE A 309 -17.95 -25.53 -26.21
N ILE A 310 -17.12 -26.19 -27.04
CA ILE A 310 -16.77 -25.79 -28.42
C ILE A 310 -17.45 -26.79 -29.35
N LEU A 311 -17.74 -26.33 -30.58
CA LEU A 311 -18.30 -26.96 -31.80
C LEU A 311 -19.76 -26.54 -32.05
N GLY A 312 -20.14 -25.98 -33.22
CA GLY A 312 -19.41 -25.72 -34.46
C GLY A 312 -20.38 -25.25 -35.57
N ALA A 313 -19.82 -25.08 -36.77
CA ALA A 313 -20.44 -24.82 -38.07
C ALA A 313 -20.57 -23.35 -38.53
N ALA A 314 -19.65 -22.98 -39.42
CA ALA A 314 -19.88 -22.00 -40.49
C ALA A 314 -20.96 -22.51 -41.46
N ILE A 315 -21.72 -21.60 -42.11
CA ILE A 315 -22.14 -21.62 -43.54
C ILE A 315 -23.23 -20.56 -43.83
N ILE A 316 -22.87 -19.62 -44.73
CA ILE A 316 -23.62 -19.10 -45.90
C ILE A 316 -24.65 -17.93 -45.78
N PHE A 317 -24.31 -16.85 -46.52
CA PHE A 317 -25.11 -15.86 -47.29
C PHE A 317 -26.30 -15.17 -46.61
N SER A 318 -26.40 -13.84 -46.58
CA SER A 318 -26.57 -12.91 -47.70
C SER A 318 -26.30 -11.47 -47.27
#